data_AF-Q5ZFR5-F1
#
_entry.id   AF-Q5ZFR5-F1
#
_cell.length_a   1.000
_cell.length_b   1.000
_cell.length_c   1.000
_cell.angle_alpha   90.00
_cell.angle_beta   90.00
_cell.angle_gamma   90.00
#
_symmetry.space_group_name_H-M   'P 1'
#
loop_
_entity.id
_entity.type
_entity.pdbx_description
1 polymer ?
#
loop_
_entity_poly.entity_id
_entity_poly.type
_entity_poly.pdbx_seq_one_letter_code
_entity_poly.pdbx_strand_id
1 'polypeptide(L)'
;MLQRIGIGLVLSLVSIVYAAIIERKRLATAMEYGLVDMPKAVVPMSALWLAPQYVLSGVADVFTMIGLQEFFYDQIPCDLKSIGLAMYLSILGIGSLLSSFLVSFIQNMTKGHGQDGWFADNLNKAHLDYFYWLLAGLSTVGLSAYIYFARSYVYRRKV
;
A
#
# COMPACT_ATOMS: atom_id res chain seq x y z
N MET A 1 -20.63 -3.36 5.21
CA MET A 1 -19.41 -3.91 5.86
C MET A 1 -18.45 -4.55 4.85
N LEU A 2 -18.51 -5.86 4.57
CA LEU A 2 -17.49 -6.55 3.77
C LEU A 2 -17.31 -5.97 2.35
N GLN A 3 -18.40 -5.62 1.65
CA GLN A 3 -18.28 -4.97 0.34
C GLN A 3 -17.51 -3.64 0.38
N ARG A 4 -17.67 -2.83 1.45
CA ARG A 4 -16.96 -1.56 1.61
C ARG A 4 -15.46 -1.79 1.82
N ILE A 5 -15.10 -2.77 2.66
CA ILE A 5 -13.70 -3.19 2.86
C ILE A 5 -13.10 -3.69 1.54
N GLY A 6 -13.81 -4.53 0.80
CA GLY A 6 -13.36 -5.04 -0.50
C GLY A 6 -13.12 -3.95 -1.53
N ILE A 7 -14.02 -2.95 -1.63
CA ILE A 7 -13.83 -1.78 -2.51
C ILE A 7 -12.57 -1.02 -2.12
N GLY A 8 -12.36 -0.77 -0.82
CA GLY A 8 -11.16 -0.10 -0.33
C GLY A 8 -9.88 -0.84 -0.71
N LEU A 9 -9.83 -2.17 -0.53
CA LEU A 9 -8.68 -2.99 -0.91
C LEU A 9 -8.40 -2.97 -2.43
N VAL A 10 -9.45 -3.00 -3.27
CA VAL A 10 -9.30 -2.89 -4.73
C VAL A 10 -8.77 -1.52 -5.13
N LEU A 11 -9.31 -0.44 -4.55
CA LEU A 11 -8.85 0.93 -4.82
C LEU A 11 -7.40 1.14 -4.38
N SER A 12 -7.00 0.57 -3.24
CA SER A 12 -5.61 0.58 -2.77
C SER A 12 -4.69 -0.12 -3.77
N LEU A 13 -5.07 -1.31 -4.27
CA LEU A 13 -4.31 -2.02 -5.29
C LEU A 13 -4.15 -1.20 -6.58
N VAL A 14 -5.25 -0.59 -7.06
CA VAL A 14 -5.21 0.27 -8.25
C VAL A 14 -4.28 1.48 -8.04
N SER A 15 -4.31 2.09 -6.85
CA SER A 15 -3.39 3.19 -6.50
C SER A 15 -1.93 2.77 -6.54
N ILE A 16 -1.58 1.60 -5.97
CA ILE A 16 -0.21 1.07 -5.97
C ILE A 16 0.26 0.75 -7.40
N VAL A 17 -0.60 0.15 -8.22
CA VAL A 17 -0.28 -0.14 -9.64
C VAL A 17 -0.05 1.16 -10.42
N TYR A 18 -0.89 2.18 -10.19
CA TYR A 18 -0.70 3.48 -10.81
C TYR A 18 0.63 4.13 -10.37
N ALA A 19 0.97 4.05 -9.08
CA ALA A 19 2.24 4.54 -8.54
C ALA A 19 3.45 3.86 -9.21
N ALA A 20 3.40 2.53 -9.38
CA ALA A 20 4.45 1.77 -10.07
C ALA A 20 4.66 2.24 -11.52
N ILE A 21 3.56 2.52 -12.24
CA ILE A 21 3.61 3.00 -13.63
C ILE A 21 4.19 4.41 -13.71
N ILE A 22 3.75 5.32 -12.84
CA ILE A 22 4.24 6.71 -12.81
C ILE A 22 5.71 6.75 -12.44
N GLU A 23 6.14 5.96 -11.47
CA GLU A 23 7.54 5.91 -11.07
C GLU A 23 8.44 5.39 -12.20
N ARG A 24 8.00 4.35 -12.92
CA ARG A 24 8.71 3.88 -14.12
C ARG A 24 8.80 4.97 -15.19
N LYS A 25 7.75 5.75 -15.41
CA LYS A 25 7.78 6.90 -16.33
C LYS A 25 8.74 7.99 -15.86
N ARG A 26 8.75 8.30 -14.57
CA ARG A 26 9.67 9.29 -13.96
C ARG A 26 11.13 8.87 -14.15
N LEU A 27 11.45 7.60 -13.90
CA LEU A 27 12.80 7.04 -14.09
C LEU A 27 13.22 7.07 -15.57
N ALA A 28 12.33 6.67 -16.49
CA ALA A 28 12.61 6.76 -17.93
C ALA A 28 12.93 8.20 -18.37
N THR A 29 12.16 9.17 -17.87
CA THR A 29 12.38 10.60 -18.15
C THR A 29 13.73 11.06 -17.57
N ALA A 30 14.07 10.66 -16.34
CA ALA A 30 15.37 10.98 -15.73
C ALA A 30 16.55 10.44 -16.56
N MET A 31 16.40 9.25 -17.16
CA MET A 31 17.39 8.65 -18.05
C MET A 31 17.52 9.39 -19.38
N GLU A 32 16.41 9.72 -20.03
CA GLU A 32 16.40 10.44 -21.32
C GLU A 32 17.06 11.82 -21.24
N TYR A 33 16.88 12.52 -20.13
CA TYR A 33 17.47 13.84 -19.89
C TYR A 33 18.89 13.77 -19.28
N GLY A 34 19.47 12.57 -19.10
CA GLY A 34 20.81 12.40 -18.54
C GLY A 34 20.95 12.84 -17.08
N LEU A 35 19.84 12.86 -16.32
CA LEU A 35 19.77 13.38 -14.94
C LEU A 35 20.05 12.30 -13.88
N VAL A 36 20.39 11.08 -14.31
CA VAL A 36 20.57 9.89 -13.45
C VAL A 36 21.68 10.09 -12.42
N ASP A 37 22.78 10.74 -12.78
CA ASP A 37 23.91 11.00 -11.88
C ASP A 37 23.76 12.30 -11.06
N MET A 38 22.68 13.06 -11.26
CA MET A 38 22.44 14.32 -10.57
C MET A 38 21.36 14.16 -9.49
N PRO A 39 21.73 13.94 -8.22
CA PRO A 39 20.77 13.65 -7.15
C PRO A 39 19.82 14.82 -6.81
N LYS A 40 20.18 16.05 -7.19
CA LYS A 40 19.35 17.26 -6.99
C LYS A 40 18.63 17.73 -8.25
N ALA A 41 18.82 17.04 -9.39
CA ALA A 41 18.17 17.43 -10.62
C ALA A 41 16.68 17.09 -10.55
N VAL A 42 15.85 18.11 -10.77
CA VAL A 42 14.40 17.94 -10.82
C VAL A 42 14.06 17.32 -12.18
N VAL A 43 13.47 16.13 -12.15
CA VAL A 43 12.93 15.50 -13.36
C VAL A 43 11.85 16.44 -13.93
N PRO A 44 11.88 16.77 -15.24
CA PRO A 44 10.93 17.69 -15.86
C PRO A 44 9.54 17.04 -16.01
N MET A 45 8.90 16.72 -14.88
CA MET A 45 7.60 16.07 -14.78
C MET A 45 6.74 16.85 -13.78
N SER A 46 5.48 17.10 -14.14
CA SER A 46 4.56 17.81 -13.24
C SER A 46 4.25 16.98 -12.00
N ALA A 47 4.28 17.59 -10.82
CA ALA A 47 3.87 16.97 -9.57
C ALA A 47 2.39 16.52 -9.57
N LEU A 48 1.58 17.06 -10.50
CA LEU A 48 0.18 16.67 -10.67
C LEU A 48 -0.01 15.19 -11.04
N TRP A 49 1.02 14.53 -11.59
CA TRP A 49 0.95 13.09 -11.88
C TRP A 49 0.83 12.22 -10.62
N LEU A 50 1.24 12.73 -9.45
CA LEU A 50 1.03 12.05 -8.17
C LEU A 50 -0.39 12.25 -7.62
N ALA A 51 -1.15 13.24 -8.10
CA ALA A 51 -2.47 13.52 -7.54
C ALA A 51 -3.43 12.32 -7.62
N PRO A 52 -3.53 11.58 -8.74
CA PRO A 52 -4.45 10.45 -8.86
C PRO A 52 -4.18 9.32 -7.85
N GLN A 53 -2.92 8.93 -7.61
CA GLN A 53 -2.61 7.90 -6.60
C GLN A 53 -3.00 8.33 -5.19
N TYR A 54 -2.75 9.59 -4.82
CA TYR A 54 -3.07 10.08 -3.48
C TYR A 54 -4.58 10.19 -3.27
N VAL A 55 -5.31 10.65 -4.29
CA VAL A 55 -6.79 10.67 -4.24
C VAL A 55 -7.33 9.25 -4.11
N LEU A 56 -6.87 8.31 -4.94
CA LEU A 56 -7.31 6.91 -4.88
C LEU A 56 -6.96 6.26 -3.53
N SER A 57 -5.77 6.51 -3.00
CA SER A 57 -5.36 6.01 -1.67
C SER A 57 -6.24 6.58 -0.57
N GLY A 58 -6.54 7.87 -0.58
CA GLY A 58 -7.41 8.49 0.41
C GLY A 58 -8.84 7.92 0.36
N VAL A 59 -9.39 7.73 -0.83
CA VAL A 59 -10.70 7.08 -0.99
C VAL A 59 -10.65 5.63 -0.49
N ALA A 60 -9.61 4.88 -0.85
CA ALA A 60 -9.40 3.50 -0.39
C ALA A 60 -9.38 3.39 1.15
N ASP A 61 -8.67 4.30 1.82
CA ASP A 61 -8.56 4.34 3.27
C ASP A 61 -9.92 4.61 3.93
N VAL A 62 -10.69 5.56 3.41
CA VAL A 62 -12.03 5.88 3.94
C VAL A 62 -12.97 4.67 3.83
N PHE A 63 -13.01 4.01 2.67
CA PHE A 63 -13.87 2.82 2.48
C PHE A 63 -13.44 1.66 3.38
N THR A 64 -12.14 1.43 3.53
CA THR A 64 -11.59 0.35 4.37
C THR A 64 -11.84 0.63 5.84
N MET A 65 -11.57 1.85 6.31
CA MET A 65 -11.74 2.25 7.70
C MET A 65 -13.20 2.19 8.12
N ILE A 66 -14.12 2.78 7.34
CA ILE A 66 -15.56 2.73 7.64
C ILE A 66 -16.05 1.28 7.63
N GLY A 67 -15.61 0.48 6.65
CA GLY A 67 -15.99 -0.91 6.54
C GLY A 67 -15.53 -1.77 7.74
N LEU A 68 -14.29 -1.56 8.20
CA LEU A 68 -13.73 -2.22 9.37
C LEU A 68 -14.44 -1.79 10.65
N GLN A 69 -14.69 -0.48 10.82
CA GLN A 69 -15.35 0.05 12.00
C GLN A 69 -16.77 -0.49 12.12
N GLU A 70 -17.57 -0.51 11.04
CA GLU A 70 -18.90 -1.14 11.04
C GLU A 70 -18.82 -2.63 11.38
N PHE A 71 -17.87 -3.35 10.77
CA PHE A 71 -17.71 -4.78 11.00
C PHE A 71 -17.43 -5.10 12.47
N PHE A 72 -16.44 -4.42 13.06
CA PHE A 72 -16.10 -4.63 14.47
C PHE A 72 -17.21 -4.14 15.41
N TYR A 73 -17.92 -3.06 15.06
CA TYR A 73 -19.01 -2.56 15.88
C TYR A 73 -20.24 -3.49 15.87
N ASP A 74 -20.62 -4.04 14.71
CA ASP A 74 -21.83 -4.87 14.58
C ASP A 74 -21.60 -6.35 14.88
N GLN A 75 -20.40 -6.88 14.72
CA GLN A 75 -20.11 -8.30 14.95
C GLN A 75 -19.63 -8.61 16.38
N ILE A 76 -19.20 -7.60 17.14
CA ILE A 76 -18.69 -7.80 18.50
C ILE A 76 -19.82 -7.56 19.53
N PRO A 77 -20.00 -8.45 20.52
CA PRO A 77 -20.95 -8.24 21.62
C PRO A 77 -20.71 -6.92 22.35
N CYS A 78 -21.76 -6.28 22.87
CA CYS A 78 -21.67 -4.99 23.56
C CYS A 78 -20.58 -4.92 24.63
N ASP A 79 -20.37 -6.00 25.37
CA ASP A 79 -19.39 -6.09 26.46
C ASP A 79 -17.93 -6.12 25.98
N LEU A 80 -17.69 -6.48 24.71
CA LEU A 80 -16.35 -6.66 24.13
C LEU A 80 -15.96 -5.55 23.15
N LYS A 81 -16.74 -4.47 23.09
CA LYS A 81 -16.57 -3.38 22.12
C LYS A 81 -15.20 -2.70 22.18
N SER A 82 -14.63 -2.58 23.40
CA SER A 82 -13.27 -2.07 23.62
C SER A 82 -12.21 -2.95 22.95
N ILE A 83 -12.41 -4.28 22.95
CA ILE A 83 -11.52 -5.24 22.27
C ILE A 83 -11.58 -5.03 20.75
N GLY A 84 -12.76 -4.73 20.19
CA GLY A 84 -12.90 -4.41 18.77
C GLY A 84 -12.06 -3.20 18.34
N LEU A 85 -12.08 -2.14 19.15
CA LEU A 85 -11.24 -0.96 18.92
C LEU A 85 -9.75 -1.28 19.06
N ALA A 86 -9.37 -2.07 20.08
CA ALA A 86 -7.99 -2.50 20.27
C ALA A 86 -7.48 -3.36 19.10
N MET A 87 -8.32 -4.26 18.56
CA MET A 87 -7.99 -5.05 17.37
C MET A 87 -7.79 -4.15 16.13
N TYR A 88 -8.66 -3.16 15.93
CA TYR A 88 -8.50 -2.18 14.85
C TYR A 88 -7.17 -1.42 14.95
N LEU A 89 -6.83 -0.89 16.13
CA LEU A 89 -5.55 -0.20 16.35
C LEU A 89 -4.36 -1.16 16.19
N SER A 90 -4.51 -2.41 16.59
CA SER A 90 -3.48 -3.44 16.43
C SER A 90 -3.20 -3.74 14.95
N ILE A 91 -4.23 -3.75 14.09
CA ILE A 91 -4.06 -3.91 12.64
C ILE A 91 -3.16 -2.79 12.07
N LEU A 92 -3.39 -1.54 12.48
CA LEU A 92 -2.55 -0.40 12.06
C LEU A 92 -1.11 -0.56 12.55
N GLY A 93 -0.91 -0.98 13.80
CA GLY A 93 0.41 -1.22 14.38
C GLY A 93 1.16 -2.38 13.71
N ILE A 94 0.49 -3.49 13.43
CA ILE A 94 1.08 -4.61 12.70
C ILE A 94 1.44 -4.18 11.28
N GLY A 95 0.60 -3.37 10.63
CA GLY A 95 0.89 -2.82 9.31
C GLY A 95 2.18 -1.99 9.26
N SER A 96 2.40 -1.11 10.25
CA SER A 96 3.62 -0.30 10.31
C SER A 96 4.88 -1.11 10.61
N LEU A 97 4.78 -2.14 11.47
CA LEU A 97 5.85 -3.09 11.73
C LEU A 97 6.20 -3.89 10.47
N LEU A 98 5.19 -4.40 9.76
CA LEU A 98 5.39 -5.16 8.53
C LEU A 98 6.02 -4.29 7.43
N SER A 99 5.58 -3.03 7.30
CA SER A 99 6.19 -2.07 6.38
C SER A 99 7.67 -1.85 6.70
N SER A 100 8.01 -1.60 7.96
CA SER A 100 9.39 -1.37 8.39
C SER A 100 10.27 -2.60 8.18
N PHE A 101 9.73 -3.78 8.52
CA PHE A 101 10.40 -5.06 8.30
C PHE A 101 10.68 -5.29 6.80
N LEU A 102 9.68 -5.07 5.95
CA LEU A 102 9.78 -5.32 4.51
C LEU A 102 10.80 -4.38 3.85
N VAL A 103 10.81 -3.10 4.22
CA VAL A 103 11.83 -2.14 3.74
C VAL A 103 13.24 -2.57 4.19
N SER A 104 13.41 -2.88 5.48
CA SER A 104 14.71 -3.32 6.02
C SER A 104 15.20 -4.61 5.36
N PHE A 105 14.32 -5.59 5.17
CA PHE A 105 14.62 -6.85 4.51
C PHE A 105 15.07 -6.65 3.06
N ILE A 106 14.34 -5.83 2.29
CA ILE A 106 14.71 -5.49 0.90
C ILE A 106 16.05 -4.75 0.87
N GLN A 107 16.27 -3.78 1.75
CA GLN A 107 17.53 -3.05 1.82
C GLN A 107 18.70 -4.00 2.10
N ASN A 108 18.55 -4.92 3.05
CA ASN A 108 19.58 -5.90 3.38
C ASN A 108 19.87 -6.87 2.22
N MET A 109 18.84 -7.31 1.50
CA MET A 109 19.00 -8.23 0.37
C MET A 109 19.56 -7.55 -0.88
N THR A 110 19.21 -6.28 -1.10
CA THR A 110 19.55 -5.58 -2.36
C THR A 110 20.87 -4.81 -2.26
N LYS A 111 21.30 -4.40 -1.05
CA LYS A 111 22.62 -3.77 -0.83
C LYS A 111 23.74 -4.83 -0.86
N GLY A 112 24.03 -5.38 -2.02
CA GLY A 112 25.15 -6.30 -2.26
C GLY A 112 26.29 -5.62 -3.02
N HIS A 113 27.53 -5.77 -2.54
CA HIS A 113 28.78 -5.52 -3.29
C HIS A 113 28.92 -4.16 -3.99
N GLY A 114 28.51 -3.07 -3.33
CA GLY A 114 28.76 -1.70 -3.82
C GLY A 114 27.81 -1.19 -4.90
N GLN A 115 26.68 -1.86 -5.13
CA GLN A 115 25.58 -1.35 -5.96
C GLN A 115 24.49 -0.68 -5.10
N ASP A 116 23.89 0.37 -5.66
CA ASP A 116 22.73 1.06 -5.09
C ASP A 116 21.52 0.10 -5.09
N GLY A 117 20.98 -0.20 -3.90
CA GLY A 117 19.77 -1.03 -3.76
C GLY A 117 18.49 -0.32 -4.23
N TRP A 118 17.31 -0.93 -4.06
CA TRP A 118 16.03 -0.33 -4.49
C TRP A 118 15.77 1.06 -3.87
N PHE A 119 16.35 1.31 -2.70
CA PHE A 119 16.31 2.59 -1.98
C PHE A 119 17.69 3.25 -1.98
N ALA A 120 18.10 3.76 -3.14
CA ALA A 120 19.32 4.55 -3.28
C ALA A 120 19.13 5.97 -2.72
N ASP A 121 20.20 6.58 -2.19
CA ASP A 121 20.15 7.99 -1.73
C ASP A 121 19.86 8.94 -2.89
N ASN A 122 20.28 8.57 -4.10
CA ASN A 122 19.89 9.25 -5.32
C ASN A 122 18.58 8.64 -5.85
N LEU A 123 17.48 9.38 -5.70
CA LEU A 123 16.15 8.96 -6.17
C LEU A 123 16.11 8.69 -7.70
N ASN A 124 16.99 9.30 -8.48
CA ASN A 124 17.07 9.06 -9.93
C ASN A 124 17.80 7.74 -10.27
N LYS A 125 18.46 7.11 -9.28
CA LYS A 125 19.03 5.75 -9.35
C LYS A 125 18.21 4.72 -8.58
N ALA A 126 17.34 5.17 -7.66
CA ALA A 126 16.49 4.29 -6.88
C ALA A 126 15.42 3.64 -7.75
N HIS A 127 15.28 2.32 -7.63
CA HIS A 127 14.24 1.55 -8.31
C HIS A 127 13.01 1.36 -7.41
N LEU A 128 12.35 2.48 -7.09
CA LEU A 128 11.11 2.46 -6.30
C LEU A 128 9.95 1.76 -7.04
N ASP A 129 10.03 1.66 -8.36
CA ASP A 129 9.06 0.93 -9.17
C ASP A 129 9.04 -0.57 -8.80
N TYR A 130 10.19 -1.19 -8.52
CA TYR A 130 10.24 -2.58 -8.05
C TYR A 130 9.57 -2.78 -6.70
N PHE A 131 9.75 -1.81 -5.79
CA PHE A 131 9.07 -1.83 -4.50
C PHE A 131 7.55 -1.75 -4.66
N TYR A 132 7.05 -0.86 -5.52
CA TYR A 132 5.61 -0.75 -5.78
C TYR A 132 5.04 -1.99 -6.48
N TRP A 133 5.78 -2.62 -7.40
CA TRP A 133 5.37 -3.90 -8.00
C TRP A 133 5.31 -5.04 -6.98
N LEU A 134 6.29 -5.13 -6.08
CA LEU A 134 6.27 -6.10 -4.99
C LEU A 134 5.06 -5.87 -4.07
N LEU A 135 4.77 -4.61 -3.72
CA LEU A 135 3.63 -4.25 -2.91
C LEU A 135 2.30 -4.57 -3.62
N ALA A 136 2.20 -4.34 -4.93
CA ALA A 136 1.03 -4.72 -5.73
C ALA A 136 0.81 -6.24 -5.71
N GLY A 137 1.89 -7.03 -5.82
CA GLY A 137 1.82 -8.49 -5.70
C GLY A 137 1.31 -8.94 -4.32
N LEU A 138 1.87 -8.38 -3.24
CA LEU A 138 1.45 -8.68 -1.87
C LEU A 138 -0.01 -8.28 -1.62
N SER A 139 -0.42 -7.08 -2.08
CA SER A 139 -1.80 -6.61 -1.99
C SER A 139 -2.77 -7.48 -2.80
N THR A 140 -2.35 -8.02 -3.94
CA THR A 140 -3.16 -8.96 -4.74
C THR A 140 -3.38 -10.28 -4.00
N VAL A 141 -2.34 -10.81 -3.36
CA VAL A 141 -2.45 -12.01 -2.50
C VAL A 141 -3.38 -11.72 -1.32
N GLY A 142 -3.20 -10.59 -0.65
CA GLY A 142 -4.05 -10.15 0.46
C GLY A 142 -5.52 -9.99 0.05
N LEU A 143 -5.79 -9.36 -1.09
CA LEU A 143 -7.14 -9.21 -1.64
C LEU A 143 -7.77 -10.57 -1.99
N SER A 144 -6.99 -11.50 -2.55
CA SER A 144 -7.46 -12.84 -2.89
C SER A 144 -7.84 -13.64 -1.64
N ALA A 145 -6.99 -13.60 -0.61
CA ALA A 145 -7.29 -14.19 0.69
C ALA A 145 -8.53 -13.54 1.33
N TYR A 146 -8.64 -12.21 1.27
CA TYR A 146 -9.81 -11.48 1.75
C TYR A 146 -11.10 -11.95 1.06
N ILE A 147 -11.11 -12.05 -0.27
CA ILE A 147 -12.29 -12.49 -1.04
C ILE A 147 -12.67 -13.94 -0.65
N TYR A 148 -11.69 -14.82 -0.48
CA TYR A 148 -11.91 -16.19 -0.03
C TYR A 148 -12.61 -16.23 1.34
N PHE A 149 -12.08 -15.52 2.33
CA PHE A 149 -12.70 -15.44 3.66
C PHE A 149 -14.05 -14.74 3.64
N ALA A 150 -14.19 -13.66 2.88
CA ALA A 150 -15.43 -12.90 2.75
C ALA A 150 -16.57 -13.74 2.18
N ARG A 151 -16.29 -14.64 1.23
CA ARG A 151 -17.28 -15.58 0.69
C ARG A 151 -17.68 -16.68 1.67
N SER A 152 -16.74 -17.12 2.51
CA SER A 152 -16.99 -18.14 3.53
C SER A 152 -17.64 -17.57 4.81
N TYR A 153 -17.71 -16.25 4.95
CA TYR A 153 -18.18 -15.61 6.17
C TYR A 153 -19.71 -15.61 6.26
N VAL A 154 -20.24 -16.30 7.27
CA VAL A 154 -21.67 -16.30 7.60
C VAL A 154 -21.94 -15.16 8.58
N TYR A 155 -22.75 -14.18 8.19
CA TYR A 155 -23.17 -13.09 9.06
C TYR A 155 -23.95 -13.61 10.28
N ARG A 156 -23.61 -13.14 11.49
CA ARG A 156 -24.53 -13.30 12.64
C ARG A 156 -25.81 -12.53 12.36
N ARG A 157 -26.94 -13.24 12.33
CA ARG A 157 -28.28 -12.61 12.37
C ARG A 157 -28.48 -12.00 13.75
N LYS A 158 -28.84 -10.71 13.83
CA LYS A 158 -29.44 -10.13 15.04
C LYS A 158 -30.76 -10.87 15.25
N VAL A 159 -30.85 -11.66 16.32
CA VAL A 159 -32.10 -12.22 16.84
C VAL A 159 -32.72 -11.18 17.74
#